data_AF-T1L2J4-F1
#
_entry.id   AF-T1L2J4-F1
#
_cell.length_a   1.000
_cell.length_b   1.000
_cell.length_c   1.000
_cell.angle_alpha   90.00
_cell.angle_beta   90.00
_cell.angle_gamma   90.00
#
_symmetry.space_group_name_H-M   'P 1'
#
loop_
_entity.id
_entity.type
_entity.pdbx_description
1 polymer ?
#
loop_
_entity_poly.entity_id
_entity_poly.type
_entity_poly.pdbx_seq_one_letter_code
_entity_poly.pdbx_strand_id
1 'polypeptide(L)'
;MSVSKPSIDKCSKLRVRANIKSLNENELKQYIDALKILYADGTIDRYAIFHQTNYLSSHNQPIIFWWHRYFIYAFENELQRINPNLTIPYWDTTEDSKEPHKSVVLSDKYFGGNGEPPFYCVSNSFLSTVDTKLPDGKRRCIKRIFYGSQSDTLSPWNNTQSVLNLIRVSNDSEAFRIGLEDSIHLDVHRGLGSDEPRGDMNSPIAPIDPIFYLHHSNLDRWLYTWQLSKPERFEMINGQQRLLDNSLAPLTNDYILDGYANVSIGTILRIEEDPLCYTYDYLPLDRLQLDQDQNQ
;
A
#
# COMPACT_ATOMS: atom_id res chain seq x y z
N MET A 1 -26.03 0.34 29.91
CA MET A 1 -24.61 0.68 30.13
C MET A 1 -24.09 1.30 28.86
N SER A 2 -23.86 2.62 28.83
CA SER A 2 -23.26 3.26 27.65
C SER A 2 -21.78 2.91 27.62
N VAL A 3 -21.35 2.16 26.61
CA VAL A 3 -19.93 1.99 26.31
C VAL A 3 -19.43 3.37 25.88
N SER A 4 -18.58 4.00 26.69
CA SER A 4 -17.89 5.22 26.30
C SER A 4 -17.05 4.93 25.05
N LYS A 5 -17.28 5.66 23.96
CA LYS A 5 -16.37 5.65 22.81
C LYS A 5 -14.96 6.01 23.35
N PRO A 6 -13.89 5.29 22.96
CA PRO A 6 -12.53 5.67 23.35
C PRO A 6 -12.28 7.14 22.97
N SER A 7 -11.65 7.93 23.84
CA SER A 7 -11.18 9.25 23.42
C SER A 7 -10.12 9.03 22.35
N ILE A 8 -10.36 9.58 21.17
CA ILE A 8 -9.37 9.63 20.10
C ILE A 8 -8.47 10.83 20.46
N ASP A 9 -7.35 10.55 21.11
CA ASP A 9 -6.40 11.56 21.55
C ASP A 9 -5.29 11.73 20.49
N LYS A 10 -4.77 12.96 20.37
CA LYS A 10 -3.59 13.21 19.54
C LYS A 10 -2.40 12.47 20.11
N CYS A 11 -1.66 11.78 19.26
CA CYS A 11 -0.50 11.03 19.69
C CYS A 11 0.61 11.96 20.20
N SER A 12 1.24 11.58 21.31
CA SER A 12 2.38 12.33 21.89
C SER A 12 3.65 12.25 21.04
N LYS A 13 3.77 11.21 20.20
CA LYS A 13 4.87 10.99 19.27
C LYS A 13 4.34 10.32 18.00
N LEU A 14 4.76 10.82 16.86
CA LEU A 14 4.45 10.24 15.55
C LEU A 14 5.64 9.48 15.00
N ARG A 15 5.36 8.32 14.41
CA ARG A 15 6.30 7.61 13.55
C ARG A 15 6.27 8.24 12.16
N VAL A 16 7.42 8.30 11.49
CA VAL A 16 7.51 8.93 10.16
C VAL A 16 7.81 7.86 9.13
N ARG A 17 6.84 7.57 8.25
CA ARG A 17 7.03 6.71 7.08
C ARG A 17 7.78 7.52 6.03
N ALA A 18 9.01 7.11 5.73
CA ALA A 18 9.88 7.81 4.80
C ALA A 18 9.85 7.18 3.39
N ASN A 19 10.18 7.96 2.37
CA ASN A 19 10.43 7.41 1.05
C ASN A 19 11.61 6.44 1.13
N ILE A 20 11.48 5.22 0.63
CA ILE A 20 12.54 4.22 0.70
C ILE A 20 13.84 4.67 0.00
N LYS A 21 13.73 5.58 -0.97
CA LYS A 21 14.86 6.20 -1.67
C LYS A 21 15.64 7.21 -0.80
N SER A 22 15.06 7.70 0.31
CA SER A 22 15.72 8.63 1.24
C SER A 22 16.41 7.92 2.41
N LEU A 23 16.14 6.62 2.62
CA LEU A 23 16.80 5.84 3.66
C LEU A 23 18.30 5.72 3.42
N ASN A 24 19.09 5.87 4.48
CA ASN A 24 20.51 5.57 4.43
C ASN A 24 20.77 4.05 4.39
N GLU A 25 22.02 3.66 4.17
CA GLU A 25 22.39 2.24 4.00
C GLU A 25 22.06 1.37 5.21
N ASN A 26 22.21 1.91 6.42
CA ASN A 26 21.93 1.19 7.65
C ASN A 26 20.42 1.03 7.87
N GLU A 27 19.62 2.06 7.60
CA GLU A 27 18.15 2.01 7.66
C GLU A 27 17.59 1.00 6.66
N LEU A 28 18.04 1.07 5.40
CA LEU A 28 17.65 0.12 4.36
C LEU A 28 18.02 -1.31 4.76
N LYS A 29 19.24 -1.51 5.28
CA LYS A 29 19.69 -2.83 5.73
C LYS A 29 18.82 -3.37 6.87
N GLN A 30 18.50 -2.55 7.87
CA GLN A 30 17.64 -2.97 8.99
C GLN A 30 16.24 -3.35 8.51
N TYR A 31 15.68 -2.59 7.55
CA TYR A 31 14.38 -2.91 6.96
C TYR A 31 14.42 -4.24 6.19
N ILE A 32 15.40 -4.44 5.32
CA ILE A 32 15.56 -5.69 4.55
C ILE A 32 15.81 -6.89 5.48
N ASP A 33 16.61 -6.73 6.53
CA ASP A 33 16.87 -7.81 7.48
C ASP A 33 15.63 -8.18 8.29
N ALA A 34 14.77 -7.22 8.65
CA ALA A 34 13.47 -7.50 9.25
C ALA A 34 12.55 -8.26 8.29
N LEU A 35 12.49 -7.87 7.00
CA LEU A 35 11.72 -8.62 5.99
C LEU A 35 12.20 -10.07 5.86
N LYS A 36 13.51 -10.33 5.86
CA LYS A 36 14.05 -11.70 5.84
C LYS A 36 13.56 -12.53 7.04
N ILE A 37 13.49 -11.93 8.22
CA ILE A 37 12.96 -12.60 9.42
C ILE A 37 11.46 -12.90 9.25
N LEU A 38 10.67 -11.95 8.73
CA LEU A 38 9.23 -12.13 8.50
C LEU A 38 8.92 -13.14 7.39
N TYR A 39 9.81 -13.35 6.42
CA TYR A 39 9.75 -14.49 5.52
C TYR A 39 10.05 -15.79 6.25
N ALA A 40 11.15 -15.85 7.01
CA ALA A 40 11.60 -17.06 7.68
C ALA A 40 10.60 -17.59 8.73
N ASP A 41 9.89 -16.70 9.44
CA ASP A 41 8.87 -17.06 10.44
C ASP A 41 7.45 -17.22 9.85
N GLY A 42 7.31 -17.09 8.52
CA GLY A 42 6.06 -17.24 7.79
C GLY A 42 5.05 -16.11 8.01
N THR A 43 5.45 -14.97 8.58
CA THR A 43 4.57 -13.81 8.73
C THR A 43 4.09 -13.28 7.38
N ILE A 44 4.99 -13.13 6.40
CA ILE A 44 4.60 -12.64 5.06
C ILE A 44 3.61 -13.59 4.38
N ASP A 45 3.81 -14.91 4.52
CA ASP A 45 2.87 -15.92 4.00
C ASP A 45 1.47 -15.74 4.63
N ARG A 46 1.39 -15.52 5.95
CA ARG A 46 0.12 -15.28 6.64
C ARG A 46 -0.58 -14.00 6.15
N TYR A 47 0.17 -12.93 5.90
CA TYR A 47 -0.39 -11.69 5.35
C TYR A 47 -0.90 -11.88 3.91
N ALA A 48 -0.18 -12.63 3.07
CA ALA A 48 -0.63 -12.96 1.72
C ALA A 48 -1.92 -13.81 1.74
N ILE A 49 -2.02 -14.78 2.66
CA ILE A 49 -3.23 -15.61 2.83
C ILE A 49 -4.41 -14.79 3.36
N PHE A 50 -4.16 -13.91 4.33
CA PHE A 50 -5.18 -13.05 4.91
C PHE A 50 -5.74 -12.08 3.86
N HIS A 51 -4.87 -11.48 3.05
CA HIS A 51 -5.27 -10.65 1.91
C HIS A 51 -6.07 -11.45 0.87
N GLN A 52 -5.60 -12.65 0.48
CA GLN A 52 -6.33 -13.50 -0.46
C GLN A 52 -7.74 -13.86 0.05
N THR A 53 -7.86 -14.18 1.34
CA THR A 53 -9.14 -14.60 1.96
C THR A 53 -10.14 -13.45 2.04
N ASN A 54 -9.66 -12.21 2.19
CA ASN A 54 -10.49 -11.01 2.26
C ASN A 54 -10.52 -10.22 0.94
N TYR A 55 -10.01 -10.79 -0.17
CA TYR A 55 -9.84 -10.05 -1.43
C TYR A 55 -11.17 -9.48 -1.95
N LEU A 56 -12.24 -10.28 -1.94
CA LEU A 56 -13.56 -9.88 -2.48
C LEU A 56 -14.23 -8.76 -1.68
N SER A 57 -13.98 -8.68 -0.37
CA SER A 57 -14.54 -7.63 0.48
C SER A 57 -13.67 -6.37 0.52
N SER A 58 -12.38 -6.48 0.18
CA SER A 58 -11.41 -5.39 0.28
C SER A 58 -10.99 -4.77 -1.06
N HIS A 59 -11.38 -5.31 -2.22
CA HIS A 59 -10.96 -4.81 -3.55
C HIS A 59 -12.15 -4.52 -4.47
N ASN A 60 -12.01 -3.54 -5.36
CA ASN A 60 -13.10 -3.02 -6.20
C ASN A 60 -14.34 -2.64 -5.37
N GLN A 61 -14.11 -2.16 -4.16
CA GLN A 61 -15.12 -1.81 -3.17
C GLN A 61 -14.71 -0.49 -2.47
N PRO A 62 -15.68 0.31 -1.99
CA PRO A 62 -15.42 1.57 -1.29
C PRO A 62 -14.41 1.48 -0.13
N ILE A 63 -14.31 0.32 0.52
CA ILE A 63 -13.47 0.12 1.70
C ILE A 63 -11.97 0.01 1.41
N ILE A 64 -11.54 -0.25 0.16
CA ILE A 64 -10.19 -0.71 -0.19
C ILE A 64 -9.06 0.03 0.53
N PHE A 65 -9.00 1.35 0.46
CA PHE A 65 -7.87 2.08 1.03
C PHE A 65 -7.93 2.19 2.55
N TRP A 66 -9.13 2.13 3.15
CA TRP A 66 -9.27 2.05 4.61
C TRP A 66 -8.83 0.69 5.14
N TRP A 67 -9.20 -0.39 4.44
CA TRP A 67 -8.75 -1.74 4.76
C TRP A 67 -7.23 -1.86 4.66
N HIS A 68 -6.65 -1.35 3.56
CA HIS A 68 -5.21 -1.39 3.33
C HIS A 68 -4.42 -0.48 4.27
N ARG A 69 -4.95 0.68 4.67
CA ARG A 69 -4.34 1.52 5.72
C ARG A 69 -4.07 0.72 6.99
N TYR A 70 -5.07 -0.02 7.47
CA TYR A 70 -4.90 -0.84 8.67
C TYR A 70 -4.03 -2.07 8.41
N PHE A 71 -4.13 -2.69 7.23
CA PHE A 71 -3.25 -3.80 6.84
C PHE A 71 -1.76 -3.41 6.88
N ILE A 72 -1.41 -2.24 6.36
CA ILE A 72 -0.05 -1.71 6.40
C ILE A 72 0.37 -1.31 7.81
N TYR A 73 -0.53 -0.72 8.60
CA TYR A 73 -0.27 -0.45 10.02
C TYR A 73 0.00 -1.74 10.82
N ALA A 74 -0.80 -2.79 10.60
CA ALA A 74 -0.59 -4.08 11.24
C ALA A 74 0.76 -4.71 10.84
N PHE A 75 1.13 -4.62 9.56
CA PHE A 75 2.43 -5.11 9.08
C PHE A 75 3.60 -4.31 9.68
N GLU A 76 3.45 -2.98 9.85
CA GLU A 76 4.43 -2.16 10.56
C GLU A 76 4.64 -2.64 12.00
N ASN A 77 3.59 -3.06 12.71
CA ASN A 77 3.73 -3.64 14.04
C ASN A 77 4.54 -4.95 14.04
N GLU A 78 4.48 -5.76 12.98
CA GLU A 78 5.33 -6.96 12.83
C GLU A 78 6.80 -6.59 12.62
N LEU A 79 7.09 -5.51 11.88
CA LEU A 79 8.45 -4.97 11.79
C LEU A 79 8.94 -4.48 13.16
N GLN A 80 8.06 -3.82 13.93
CA GLN A 80 8.40 -3.30 15.26
C GLN A 80 8.60 -4.37 16.32
N ARG A 81 7.94 -5.52 16.17
CA ARG A 81 8.21 -6.71 16.99
C ARG A 81 9.68 -7.16 16.87
N ILE A 82 10.30 -6.94 15.70
CA ILE A 82 11.72 -7.25 15.45
C ILE A 82 12.62 -6.10 15.89
N ASN A 83 12.29 -4.87 15.52
CA ASN A 83 13.02 -3.67 15.91
C ASN A 83 12.03 -2.52 16.11
N PRO A 84 11.83 -2.03 17.35
CA PRO A 84 10.80 -1.04 17.67
C PRO A 84 11.01 0.33 17.03
N ASN A 85 12.19 0.59 16.45
CA ASN A 85 12.47 1.82 15.72
C ASN A 85 12.15 1.73 14.22
N LEU A 86 11.83 0.54 13.70
CA LEU A 86 11.42 0.40 12.31
C LEU A 86 10.04 1.02 12.09
N THR A 87 9.94 1.73 10.97
CA THR A 87 8.70 2.29 10.44
C THR A 87 8.65 1.87 8.98
N ILE A 88 7.46 1.52 8.48
CA ILE A 88 7.37 1.00 7.11
C ILE A 88 7.64 2.13 6.11
N PRO A 89 8.60 1.99 5.19
CA PRO A 89 8.82 3.00 4.17
C PRO A 89 7.75 2.92 3.10
N TYR A 90 7.65 3.96 2.28
CA TYR A 90 6.84 3.96 1.06
C TYR A 90 7.74 4.10 -0.17
N TRP A 91 7.26 3.67 -1.33
CA TRP A 91 7.91 3.98 -2.61
C TRP A 91 7.06 5.01 -3.35
N ASP A 92 7.58 6.22 -3.57
CA ASP A 92 6.93 7.18 -4.45
C ASP A 92 7.07 6.75 -5.92
N THR A 93 6.22 5.82 -6.33
CA THR A 93 6.15 5.28 -7.70
C THR A 93 5.85 6.35 -8.75
N THR A 94 5.29 7.49 -8.33
CA THR A 94 4.95 8.60 -9.23
C THR A 94 6.18 9.39 -9.70
N GLU A 95 7.30 9.31 -8.96
CA GLU A 95 8.58 9.92 -9.37
C GLU A 95 9.29 9.12 -10.46
N ASP A 96 9.14 7.79 -10.43
CA ASP A 96 9.79 6.87 -11.36
C ASP A 96 8.88 6.54 -12.56
N SER A 97 7.74 7.21 -12.67
CA SER A 97 6.61 6.79 -13.52
C SER A 97 6.92 6.71 -15.02
N LYS A 98 7.90 7.47 -15.51
CA LYS A 98 8.28 7.48 -16.93
C LYS A 98 8.98 6.18 -17.34
N GLU A 99 9.88 5.67 -16.48
CA GLU A 99 10.66 4.46 -16.73
C GLU A 99 10.78 3.65 -15.43
N PRO A 100 9.69 3.05 -14.92
CA PRO A 100 9.66 2.52 -13.56
C PRO A 100 10.71 1.44 -13.29
N HIS A 101 11.03 0.65 -14.33
CA HIS A 101 12.03 -0.42 -14.30
C HIS A 101 13.46 0.08 -14.01
N LYS A 102 13.73 1.39 -14.15
CA LYS A 102 15.02 2.01 -13.80
C LYS A 102 15.10 2.48 -12.35
N SER A 103 14.02 2.37 -11.58
CA SER A 103 14.03 2.76 -10.17
C SER A 103 15.06 1.95 -9.38
N VAL A 104 15.77 2.61 -8.46
CA VAL A 104 16.70 1.93 -7.55
C VAL A 104 15.98 0.88 -6.68
N VAL A 105 14.66 1.03 -6.46
CA VAL A 105 13.84 0.07 -5.71
C VAL A 105 13.84 -1.32 -6.38
N LEU A 106 14.00 -1.37 -7.71
CA LEU A 106 14.08 -2.59 -8.51
C LEU A 106 15.54 -3.04 -8.79
N SER A 107 16.52 -2.44 -8.11
CA SER A 107 17.92 -2.85 -8.21
C SER A 107 18.28 -3.98 -7.24
N ASP A 108 19.45 -4.58 -7.43
CA ASP A 108 19.90 -5.72 -6.64
C ASP A 108 20.09 -5.44 -5.15
N LYS A 109 20.43 -4.19 -4.82
CA LYS A 109 20.58 -3.72 -3.44
C LYS A 109 19.23 -3.65 -2.72
N TYR A 110 18.12 -3.57 -3.46
CA TYR A 110 16.76 -3.43 -2.94
C TYR A 110 15.97 -4.73 -3.19
N PHE A 111 14.97 -4.71 -4.07
CA PHE A 111 14.02 -5.82 -4.25
C PHE A 111 14.22 -6.61 -5.53
N GLY A 112 15.27 -6.29 -6.30
CA GLY A 112 15.56 -6.94 -7.58
C GLY A 112 14.55 -6.55 -8.66
N GLY A 113 14.86 -6.96 -9.88
CA GLY A 113 14.16 -6.55 -11.08
C GLY A 113 13.06 -7.53 -11.46
N ASN A 114 12.92 -7.72 -12.77
CA ASN A 114 12.01 -8.70 -13.35
C ASN A 114 12.42 -10.13 -13.00
N GLY A 115 11.48 -11.05 -13.12
CA GLY A 115 11.73 -12.46 -12.92
C GLY A 115 12.25 -13.16 -14.17
N GLU A 116 13.12 -14.14 -13.97
CA GLU A 116 13.74 -14.88 -15.08
C GLU A 116 12.92 -16.12 -15.52
N PRO A 117 12.64 -16.30 -16.83
CA PRO A 117 11.97 -17.51 -17.34
C PRO A 117 12.72 -18.81 -16.98
N PRO A 118 12.02 -19.96 -16.88
CA PRO A 118 10.59 -20.15 -17.14
C PRO A 118 9.70 -19.88 -15.91
N PHE A 119 10.29 -19.74 -14.73
CA PHE A 119 9.54 -19.59 -13.47
C PHE A 119 9.25 -18.14 -13.09
N TYR A 120 9.94 -17.20 -13.74
CA TYR A 120 9.89 -15.76 -13.48
C TYR A 120 10.25 -15.43 -12.04
N CYS A 121 11.22 -16.14 -11.48
CA CYS A 121 11.74 -15.88 -10.14
C CYS A 121 12.62 -14.64 -10.15
N VAL A 122 12.42 -13.76 -9.17
CA VAL A 122 13.37 -12.68 -8.89
C VAL A 122 14.67 -13.30 -8.37
N SER A 123 15.75 -13.17 -9.14
CA SER A 123 17.03 -13.82 -8.86
C SER A 123 18.12 -12.85 -8.37
N ASN A 124 17.93 -11.55 -8.61
CA ASN A 124 18.93 -10.52 -8.38
C ASN A 124 18.64 -9.69 -7.13
N SER A 125 18.30 -10.29 -5.99
CA SER A 125 18.19 -9.59 -4.70
C SER A 125 18.16 -10.57 -3.53
N PHE A 126 17.93 -10.09 -2.30
CA PHE A 126 17.70 -10.97 -1.15
C PHE A 126 16.50 -11.91 -1.36
N LEU A 127 15.55 -11.57 -2.24
CA LEU A 127 14.40 -12.39 -2.57
C LEU A 127 14.77 -13.71 -3.27
N SER A 128 15.97 -13.82 -3.83
CA SER A 128 16.48 -15.09 -4.37
C SER A 128 16.69 -16.17 -3.29
N THR A 129 16.77 -15.75 -2.03
CA THR A 129 17.05 -16.63 -0.87
C THR A 129 15.85 -16.83 0.05
N VAL A 130 14.71 -16.18 -0.24
CA VAL A 130 13.50 -16.35 0.57
C VAL A 130 12.67 -17.51 0.03
N ASP A 131 12.21 -18.37 0.94
CA ASP A 131 11.33 -19.49 0.62
C ASP A 131 9.95 -19.21 1.22
N THR A 132 8.94 -19.06 0.37
CA THR A 132 7.56 -18.84 0.80
C THR A 132 6.78 -20.16 0.79
N LYS A 133 5.86 -20.33 1.74
CA LYS A 133 4.99 -21.51 1.88
C LYS A 133 3.54 -21.07 1.92
N LEU A 134 2.95 -20.93 0.75
CA LEU A 134 1.51 -20.67 0.62
C LEU A 134 0.68 -21.90 1.03
N PRO A 135 -0.65 -21.77 1.18
CA PRO A 135 -1.51 -22.86 1.67
C PRO A 135 -1.46 -24.18 0.88
N ASP A 136 -0.98 -24.14 -0.37
CA ASP A 136 -0.74 -25.34 -1.18
C ASP A 136 0.47 -26.17 -0.70
N GLY A 137 1.20 -25.66 0.30
CA GLY A 137 2.35 -26.30 0.94
C GLY A 137 3.62 -26.31 0.08
N LYS A 138 3.59 -25.70 -1.10
CA LYS A 138 4.72 -25.73 -2.04
C LYS A 138 5.64 -24.55 -1.78
N ARG A 139 6.94 -24.84 -1.69
CA ARG A 139 7.95 -23.79 -1.70
C ARG A 139 7.97 -23.13 -3.07
N ARG A 140 8.00 -21.81 -3.09
CA ARG A 140 8.10 -21.03 -4.32
C ARG A 140 8.87 -19.73 -4.10
N CYS A 141 9.49 -19.27 -5.19
CA CYS A 141 10.12 -17.97 -5.28
C CYS A 141 9.07 -16.86 -5.46
N ILE A 142 9.48 -15.62 -5.22
CA ILE A 142 8.72 -14.44 -5.61
C ILE A 142 8.74 -14.33 -7.14
N LYS A 143 7.55 -14.29 -7.71
CA LYS A 143 7.31 -14.26 -9.16
C LYS A 143 7.00 -12.84 -9.62
N ARG A 144 7.90 -12.24 -10.39
CA ARG A 144 7.71 -10.90 -10.96
C ARG A 144 7.77 -10.95 -12.47
N ILE A 145 6.83 -10.31 -13.14
CA ILE A 145 6.75 -10.27 -14.59
C ILE A 145 6.43 -8.84 -15.00
N PHE A 146 7.40 -8.16 -15.57
CA PHE A 146 7.25 -6.79 -16.03
C PHE A 146 6.30 -6.71 -17.23
N TYR A 147 5.32 -5.81 -17.14
CA TYR A 147 4.38 -5.51 -18.22
C TYR A 147 4.81 -4.23 -18.96
N GLY A 148 5.51 -4.42 -20.08
CA GLY A 148 6.04 -3.34 -20.92
C GLY A 148 5.98 -3.66 -22.41
N SER A 149 6.27 -2.64 -23.22
CA SER A 149 6.31 -2.76 -24.69
C SER A 149 7.54 -3.50 -25.20
N GLN A 150 8.57 -3.63 -24.36
CA GLN A 150 9.80 -4.37 -24.64
C GLN A 150 10.05 -5.39 -23.53
N SER A 151 10.86 -6.42 -23.85
CA SER A 151 11.33 -7.36 -22.84
C SER A 151 12.01 -6.63 -21.70
N ASP A 152 11.74 -7.05 -20.47
CA ASP A 152 12.35 -6.50 -19.26
C ASP A 152 12.09 -5.01 -18.99
N THR A 153 11.01 -4.46 -19.56
CA THR A 153 10.60 -3.07 -19.32
C THR A 153 9.23 -2.98 -18.68
N LEU A 154 9.01 -1.88 -17.97
CA LEU A 154 7.70 -1.49 -17.45
C LEU A 154 7.13 -0.37 -18.32
N SER A 155 5.85 -0.50 -18.69
CA SER A 155 5.09 0.61 -19.28
C SER A 155 5.07 1.82 -18.34
N PRO A 156 5.00 3.05 -18.86
CA PRO A 156 4.88 4.23 -18.02
C PRO A 156 3.65 4.15 -17.10
N TRP A 157 3.81 4.62 -15.88
CA TRP A 157 2.75 4.73 -14.88
C TRP A 157 2.25 6.17 -14.76
N ASN A 158 1.11 6.34 -14.08
CA ASN A 158 0.61 7.65 -13.70
C ASN A 158 1.66 8.43 -12.86
N ASN A 159 1.91 9.68 -13.25
CA ASN A 159 2.89 10.55 -12.60
C ASN A 159 2.27 11.36 -11.45
N THR A 160 3.10 12.12 -10.75
CA THR A 160 2.67 12.93 -9.61
C THR A 160 1.55 13.90 -9.99
N GLN A 161 1.62 14.52 -11.17
CA GLN A 161 0.61 15.47 -11.62
C GLN A 161 -0.74 14.80 -11.88
N SER A 162 -0.76 13.58 -12.41
CA SER A 162 -1.99 12.80 -12.57
C SER A 162 -2.70 12.60 -11.22
N VAL A 163 -1.96 12.23 -10.17
CA VAL A 163 -2.53 12.01 -8.83
C VAL A 163 -2.96 13.33 -8.18
N LEU A 164 -2.19 14.41 -8.33
CA LEU A 164 -2.59 15.74 -7.85
C LEU A 164 -3.86 16.23 -8.55
N ASN A 165 -3.99 16.02 -9.86
CA ASN A 165 -5.21 16.36 -10.60
C ASN A 165 -6.40 15.54 -10.12
N LEU A 166 -6.22 14.24 -9.88
CA LEU A 166 -7.24 13.40 -9.26
C LEU A 166 -7.69 13.98 -7.91
N ILE A 167 -6.76 14.33 -7.01
CA ILE A 167 -7.09 14.94 -5.71
C ILE A 167 -7.95 16.20 -5.87
N ARG A 168 -7.69 17.02 -6.89
CA ARG A 168 -8.40 18.27 -7.15
C ARG A 168 -9.83 18.04 -7.65
N VAL A 169 -10.01 17.10 -8.56
CA VAL A 169 -11.32 16.88 -9.24
C VAL A 169 -12.25 15.93 -8.48
N SER A 170 -11.73 15.11 -7.56
CA SER A 170 -12.55 14.21 -6.75
C SER A 170 -13.35 14.97 -5.70
N ASN A 171 -14.68 14.92 -5.82
CA ASN A 171 -15.60 15.62 -4.93
C ASN A 171 -15.80 14.90 -3.59
N ASP A 172 -15.61 13.59 -3.54
CA ASP A 172 -15.82 12.75 -2.36
C ASP A 172 -14.81 11.59 -2.32
N SER A 173 -14.86 10.78 -1.25
CA SER A 173 -13.90 9.70 -1.05
C SER A 173 -14.03 8.57 -2.08
N GLU A 174 -15.23 8.37 -2.63
CA GLU A 174 -15.51 7.29 -3.58
C GLU A 174 -14.98 7.64 -4.98
N ALA A 175 -15.20 8.88 -5.42
CA ALA A 175 -14.63 9.40 -6.65
C ALA A 175 -13.08 9.41 -6.60
N PHE A 176 -12.50 9.76 -5.45
CA PHE A 176 -11.06 9.67 -5.25
C PHE A 176 -10.57 8.23 -5.27
N ARG A 177 -11.27 7.35 -4.54
CA ARG A 177 -10.94 5.92 -4.48
C ARG A 177 -10.92 5.30 -5.88
N ILE A 178 -12.00 5.44 -6.66
CA ILE A 178 -12.10 4.86 -8.01
C ILE A 178 -10.91 5.31 -8.85
N GLY A 179 -10.64 6.62 -8.89
CA GLY A 179 -9.54 7.14 -9.69
C GLY A 179 -8.17 6.66 -9.23
N LEU A 180 -7.93 6.53 -7.92
CA LEU A 180 -6.64 6.07 -7.40
C LEU A 180 -6.45 4.57 -7.63
N GLU A 181 -7.52 3.77 -7.45
CA GLU A 181 -7.55 2.34 -7.67
C GLU A 181 -7.32 2.00 -9.16
N ASP A 182 -8.05 2.67 -10.06
CA ASP A 182 -7.97 2.44 -11.52
C ASP A 182 -6.70 3.02 -12.18
N SER A 183 -5.94 3.85 -11.46
CA SER A 183 -4.70 4.46 -11.95
C SER A 183 -3.47 3.83 -11.31
N ILE A 184 -2.73 4.60 -10.49
CA ILE A 184 -1.42 4.22 -9.97
C ILE A 184 -1.44 2.92 -9.16
N HIS A 185 -2.57 2.58 -8.51
CA HIS A 185 -2.72 1.29 -7.85
C HIS A 185 -2.65 0.12 -8.85
N LEU A 186 -3.49 0.11 -9.89
CA LEU A 186 -3.47 -0.92 -10.93
C LEU A 186 -2.20 -0.88 -11.77
N ASP A 187 -1.66 0.30 -12.07
CA ASP A 187 -0.43 0.47 -12.86
C ASP A 187 0.75 -0.32 -12.25
N VAL A 188 0.94 -0.22 -10.93
CA VAL A 188 2.03 -0.91 -10.23
C VAL A 188 1.75 -2.41 -10.11
N HIS A 189 0.53 -2.79 -9.72
CA HIS A 189 0.14 -4.20 -9.60
C HIS A 189 0.28 -4.95 -10.93
N ARG A 190 -0.28 -4.41 -12.02
CA ARG A 190 -0.14 -4.98 -13.36
C ARG A 190 1.25 -4.81 -13.93
N GLY A 191 1.90 -3.68 -13.65
CA GLY A 191 3.27 -3.42 -14.07
C GLY A 191 4.22 -4.52 -13.61
N LEU A 192 4.23 -4.83 -12.32
CA LEU A 192 5.14 -5.82 -11.74
C LEU A 192 4.63 -7.26 -11.83
N GLY A 193 3.34 -7.46 -12.06
CA GLY A 193 2.72 -8.77 -12.11
C GLY A 193 2.41 -9.29 -13.51
N SER A 194 2.12 -8.46 -14.50
CA SER A 194 1.49 -8.83 -15.78
C SER A 194 0.15 -9.56 -15.61
N ASP A 195 -0.70 -9.52 -16.64
CA ASP A 195 -1.97 -10.28 -16.66
C ASP A 195 -1.73 -11.75 -17.02
N GLU A 196 -0.93 -12.00 -18.06
CA GLU A 196 -0.58 -13.35 -18.54
C GLU A 196 0.84 -13.40 -19.16
N PRO A 197 1.73 -14.30 -18.71
CA PRO A 197 1.59 -15.11 -17.51
C PRO A 197 1.51 -14.22 -16.26
N ARG A 198 0.64 -14.59 -15.32
CA ARG A 198 0.41 -13.80 -14.09
C ARG A 198 1.52 -13.98 -13.06
N GLY A 199 2.07 -12.88 -12.57
CA GLY A 199 3.01 -12.74 -11.46
C GLY A 199 2.30 -12.38 -10.15
N ASP A 200 3.06 -12.32 -9.05
CA ASP A 200 2.51 -12.20 -7.71
C ASP A 200 1.82 -10.86 -7.47
N MET A 201 2.44 -9.77 -7.90
CA MET A 201 1.90 -8.42 -7.75
C MET A 201 0.54 -8.21 -8.46
N ASN A 202 0.13 -9.07 -9.40
CA ASN A 202 -1.19 -9.00 -10.03
C ASN A 202 -2.10 -10.17 -9.61
N SER A 203 -2.03 -10.57 -8.33
CA SER A 203 -2.80 -11.69 -7.79
C SER A 203 -3.29 -11.43 -6.36
N PRO A 204 -4.28 -12.19 -5.86
CA PRO A 204 -4.75 -12.04 -4.47
C PRO A 204 -3.69 -12.32 -3.40
N ILE A 205 -2.54 -12.89 -3.75
CA ILE A 205 -1.41 -13.13 -2.85
C ILE A 205 -0.30 -12.09 -3.02
N ALA A 206 -0.57 -10.96 -3.68
CA ALA A 206 0.40 -9.88 -3.92
C ALA A 206 1.25 -9.47 -2.70
N PRO A 207 0.76 -9.49 -1.43
CA PRO A 207 1.60 -9.21 -0.27
C PRO A 207 2.81 -10.14 -0.07
N ILE A 208 2.92 -11.22 -0.83
CA ILE A 208 4.10 -12.08 -0.85
C ILE A 208 5.32 -11.37 -1.45
N ASP A 209 5.12 -10.43 -2.39
CA ASP A 209 6.17 -9.54 -2.90
C ASP A 209 6.25 -8.32 -1.97
N PRO A 210 7.41 -8.01 -1.35
CA PRO A 210 7.46 -6.98 -0.32
C PRO A 210 7.29 -5.55 -0.90
N ILE A 211 7.36 -5.39 -2.23
CA ILE A 211 7.01 -4.13 -2.90
C ILE A 211 5.54 -3.77 -2.65
N PHE A 212 4.66 -4.76 -2.42
CA PHE A 212 3.27 -4.53 -2.04
C PHE A 212 3.14 -3.53 -0.90
N TYR A 213 3.93 -3.71 0.16
CA TYR A 213 3.81 -2.88 1.35
C TYR A 213 4.32 -1.45 1.12
N LEU A 214 5.35 -1.28 0.28
CA LEU A 214 5.84 0.05 -0.12
C LEU A 214 4.80 0.79 -0.96
N HIS A 215 4.17 0.07 -1.89
CA HIS A 215 3.14 0.59 -2.77
C HIS A 215 1.90 1.02 -1.99
N HIS A 216 1.36 0.15 -1.15
CA HIS A 216 0.18 0.45 -0.34
C HIS A 216 0.45 1.49 0.76
N SER A 217 1.69 1.58 1.28
CA SER A 217 2.11 2.71 2.13
C SER A 217 2.07 4.05 1.36
N ASN A 218 2.41 4.06 0.07
CA ASN A 218 2.30 5.26 -0.77
C ASN A 218 0.84 5.57 -1.18
N LEU A 219 0.00 4.56 -1.39
CA LEU A 219 -1.43 4.78 -1.63
C LEU A 219 -2.13 5.37 -0.40
N ASP A 220 -1.77 4.89 0.78
CA ASP A 220 -2.22 5.46 2.05
C ASP A 220 -1.72 6.91 2.25
N ARG A 221 -0.49 7.20 1.82
CA ARG A 221 0.05 8.58 1.76
C ARG A 221 -0.79 9.48 0.85
N TRP A 222 -1.21 8.99 -0.32
CA TRP A 222 -2.08 9.74 -1.24
C TRP A 222 -3.47 9.95 -0.68
N LEU A 223 -4.05 8.93 -0.01
CA LEU A 223 -5.30 9.08 0.72
C LEU A 223 -5.20 10.15 1.81
N TYR A 224 -4.12 10.14 2.60
CA TYR A 224 -3.92 11.15 3.63
C TYR A 224 -3.70 12.55 3.05
N THR A 225 -2.97 12.67 1.93
CA THR A 225 -2.82 13.92 1.18
C THR A 225 -4.18 14.44 0.70
N TRP A 226 -5.05 13.56 0.20
CA TRP A 226 -6.42 13.91 -0.18
C TRP A 226 -7.24 14.39 1.03
N GLN A 227 -7.16 13.68 2.18
CA GLN A 227 -7.85 14.09 3.41
C GLN A 227 -7.40 15.46 3.91
N LEU A 228 -6.09 15.75 3.86
CA LEU A 228 -5.52 17.02 4.31
C LEU A 228 -5.81 18.21 3.39
N SER A 229 -6.14 17.97 2.12
CA SER A 229 -6.35 19.09 1.20
C SER A 229 -7.61 19.90 1.50
N LYS A 230 -8.58 19.34 2.23
CA LYS A 230 -9.78 20.04 2.72
C LYS A 230 -10.26 19.43 4.04
N PRO A 231 -10.53 20.21 5.11
CA PRO A 231 -10.92 19.67 6.41
C PRO A 231 -12.11 18.72 6.40
N GLU A 232 -13.11 18.98 5.55
CA GLU A 232 -14.32 18.15 5.42
C GLU A 232 -14.06 16.75 4.88
N ARG A 233 -12.92 16.52 4.19
CA ARG A 233 -12.59 15.21 3.59
C ARG A 233 -12.29 14.12 4.61
N PHE A 234 -11.94 14.48 5.85
CA PHE A 234 -11.81 13.49 6.93
C PHE A 234 -13.16 12.86 7.32
N GLU A 235 -14.27 13.56 7.08
CA GLU A 235 -15.62 13.07 7.41
C GLU A 235 -16.33 12.45 6.18
N MET A 236 -15.68 12.48 5.01
CA MET A 236 -16.19 11.90 3.77
C MET A 236 -15.90 10.40 3.74
N ILE A 237 -16.91 9.62 4.12
CA ILE A 237 -16.96 8.17 3.94
C ILE A 237 -18.12 7.88 2.99
N ASN A 238 -17.80 7.72 1.72
CA ASN A 238 -18.76 7.56 0.64
C ASN A 238 -18.66 6.15 0.03
N GLY A 239 -19.67 5.79 -0.78
CA GLY A 239 -19.75 4.51 -1.49
C GLY A 239 -20.70 3.50 -0.84
N GLN A 240 -21.05 2.47 -1.62
CA GLN A 240 -21.88 1.34 -1.22
C GLN A 240 -21.01 0.07 -1.15
N GLN A 241 -20.79 -0.42 0.06
CA GLN A 241 -20.03 -1.63 0.33
C GLN A 241 -20.89 -2.87 0.09
N ARG A 242 -20.33 -3.83 -0.65
CA ARG A 242 -20.93 -5.17 -0.76
C ARG A 242 -20.63 -5.99 0.49
N LEU A 243 -21.70 -6.44 1.15
CA LEU A 243 -21.63 -7.32 2.31
C LEU A 243 -21.48 -8.79 1.88
N LEU A 244 -21.17 -9.67 2.83
CA LEU A 244 -20.98 -11.11 2.60
C LEU A 244 -22.22 -11.82 2.03
N ASP A 245 -23.42 -11.29 2.30
CA ASP A 245 -24.69 -11.80 1.75
C ASP A 245 -25.03 -11.21 0.37
N ASN A 246 -24.09 -10.50 -0.26
CA ASN A 246 -24.21 -9.74 -1.51
C ASN A 246 -25.13 -8.51 -1.48
N SER A 247 -25.71 -8.16 -0.33
CA SER A 247 -26.43 -6.89 -0.18
C SER A 247 -25.46 -5.70 -0.22
N LEU A 248 -26.00 -4.52 -0.50
CA LEU A 248 -25.24 -3.27 -0.51
C LEU A 248 -25.62 -2.44 0.72
N ALA A 249 -24.63 -1.91 1.40
CA ALA A 249 -24.81 -0.99 2.52
C ALA A 249 -23.91 0.24 2.35
N PRO A 250 -24.35 1.44 2.76
CA PRO A 250 -23.48 2.60 2.76
C PRO A 250 -22.29 2.38 3.71
N LEU A 251 -21.10 2.77 3.27
CA LEU A 251 -19.92 2.78 4.12
C LEU A 251 -20.10 3.89 5.19
N THR A 252 -19.73 3.61 6.44
CA THR A 252 -19.86 4.57 7.55
C THR A 252 -18.66 4.49 8.47
N ASN A 253 -18.50 5.47 9.37
CA ASN A 253 -17.49 5.47 10.43
C ASN A 253 -17.50 4.18 11.26
N ASP A 254 -18.69 3.64 11.55
CA ASP A 254 -18.85 2.47 12.42
C ASP A 254 -18.68 1.14 11.65
N TYR A 255 -18.41 1.18 10.33
CA TYR A 255 -18.17 -0.03 9.53
C TYR A 255 -16.88 -0.72 10.02
N ILE A 256 -17.01 -1.99 10.40
CA ILE A 256 -15.90 -2.83 10.86
C ILE A 256 -15.18 -3.43 9.65
N LEU A 257 -13.86 -3.27 9.59
CA LEU A 257 -13.05 -3.80 8.50
C LEU A 257 -13.14 -5.32 8.44
N ASP A 258 -13.52 -5.85 7.28
CA ASP A 258 -13.67 -7.29 7.06
C ASP A 258 -12.35 -8.04 7.37
N GLY A 259 -12.46 -9.11 8.14
CA GLY A 259 -11.30 -9.90 8.61
C GLY A 259 -10.63 -9.38 9.89
N TYR A 260 -10.96 -8.18 10.37
CA TYR A 260 -10.42 -7.63 11.61
C TYR A 260 -11.44 -7.64 12.75
N ALA A 261 -10.99 -7.97 13.95
CA ALA A 261 -11.82 -7.86 15.14
C ALA A 261 -11.84 -6.40 15.63
N ASN A 262 -13.01 -5.77 15.64
CA ASN A 262 -13.27 -4.47 16.28
C ASN A 262 -12.45 -3.28 15.74
N VAL A 263 -12.03 -3.30 14.47
CA VAL A 263 -11.40 -2.13 13.84
C VAL A 263 -12.43 -1.48 12.93
N SER A 264 -12.85 -0.27 13.27
CA SER A 264 -13.79 0.51 12.48
C SER A 264 -13.06 1.52 11.58
N ILE A 265 -13.70 2.00 10.52
CA ILE A 265 -13.14 3.10 9.71
C ILE A 265 -12.87 4.32 10.58
N GLY A 266 -13.83 4.69 11.45
CA GLY A 266 -13.73 5.85 12.32
C GLY A 266 -12.50 5.82 13.23
N THR A 267 -12.05 4.63 13.66
CA THR A 267 -10.84 4.46 14.48
C THR A 267 -9.53 4.60 13.70
N ILE A 268 -9.56 4.66 12.38
CA ILE A 268 -8.35 4.72 11.51
C ILE A 268 -8.38 5.89 10.51
N LEU A 269 -9.38 6.78 10.61
CA LEU A 269 -9.51 7.92 9.70
C LEU A 269 -8.34 8.89 9.80
N ARG A 270 -7.85 9.12 11.02
CA ARG A 270 -6.84 10.13 11.34
C ARG A 270 -5.56 9.42 11.77
N ILE A 271 -4.57 9.42 10.88
CA ILE A 271 -3.34 8.62 11.07
C ILE A 271 -2.43 9.13 12.20
N GLU A 272 -2.59 10.39 12.59
CA GLU A 272 -1.82 11.05 13.66
C GLU A 272 -2.47 10.93 15.05
N GLU A 273 -3.58 10.21 15.14
CA GLU A 273 -4.34 9.98 16.37
C GLU A 273 -4.22 8.51 16.78
N ASP A 274 -4.44 8.25 18.07
CA ASP A 274 -4.44 6.88 18.59
C ASP A 274 -5.56 6.06 17.91
N PRO A 275 -5.28 4.80 17.49
CA PRO A 275 -4.09 4.00 17.79
C PRO A 275 -2.97 4.09 16.74
N LEU A 276 -3.14 4.87 15.67
CA LEU A 276 -2.25 4.80 14.51
C LEU A 276 -0.90 5.48 14.75
N CYS A 277 -0.91 6.74 15.21
CA CYS A 277 0.29 7.50 15.57
C CYS A 277 1.44 7.50 14.53
N TYR A 278 1.14 7.73 13.26
CA TYR A 278 2.16 7.94 12.23
C TYR A 278 1.83 9.09 11.27
N THR A 279 2.84 9.52 10.53
CA THR A 279 2.76 10.52 9.46
C THR A 279 3.79 10.18 8.37
N TYR A 280 3.94 11.03 7.35
CA TYR A 280 4.86 10.84 6.22
C TYR A 280 5.94 11.93 6.20
N ASP A 281 7.15 11.57 5.77
CA ASP A 281 8.27 12.54 5.66
C ASP A 281 7.98 13.67 4.65
N TYR A 282 7.17 13.40 3.63
CA TYR A 282 6.79 14.37 2.63
C TYR A 282 5.36 14.18 2.12
N LEU A 283 4.56 15.25 2.14
CA LEU A 283 3.22 15.33 1.57
C LEU A 283 3.18 16.52 0.59
N PRO A 284 2.80 16.34 -0.69
CA PRO A 284 2.90 17.38 -1.72
C PRO A 284 1.73 18.39 -1.66
N LEU A 285 1.42 18.89 -0.46
CA LEU A 285 0.32 19.83 -0.22
C LEU A 285 0.59 21.21 -0.81
N ASP A 286 1.86 21.63 -0.81
CA ASP A 286 2.36 22.85 -1.46
C ASP A 286 1.99 22.87 -2.95
N ARG A 287 2.12 21.73 -3.64
CA ARG A 287 1.78 21.60 -5.06
C ARG A 287 0.28 21.63 -5.33
N LEU A 288 -0.57 21.39 -4.33
CA LEU A 288 -2.01 21.57 -4.47
C LEU A 288 -2.41 23.05 -4.42
N GLN A 289 -1.62 23.89 -3.76
CA GLN A 289 -1.88 25.32 -3.58
C GLN A 289 -1.41 26.15 -4.78
N LEU A 290 -0.24 25.82 -5.36
CA LEU A 290 0.40 26.60 -6.44
C LEU A 290 -0.42 26.74 -7.74
N ASP A 291 -1.36 25.84 -8.04
CA ASP A 291 -2.21 25.92 -9.25
C ASP A 291 -3.58 26.60 -8.99
N GLN A 292 -3.94 26.88 -7.74
CA GLN A 292 -5.14 27.69 -7.43
C GLN A 292 -4.88 29.18 -7.69
N ASP A 293 -3.65 29.63 -7.43
CA ASP A 293 -3.22 31.02 -7.65
C ASP A 293 -2.92 31.36 -9.12
N GLN A 294 -2.79 30.35 -10.00
CA GLN A 294 -2.63 30.56 -11.45
C GLN A 294 -3.96 30.62 -12.22
N ASN A 295 -5.08 30.35 -11.55
CA ASN A 295 -6.44 30.42 -12.10
C ASN A 295 -7.31 31.52 -11.47
N GLN A 296 -6.70 32.45 -10.73
CA GLN A 296 -7.29 33.74 -10.31
C GLN A 296 -6.69 34.88 -11.14
#